data_AF-A0AAU0MLA0-F1
#
_entry.id   AF-A0AAU0MLA0-F1
#
_cell.length_a   1.000
_cell.length_b   1.000
_cell.length_c   1.000
_cell.angle_alpha   90.00
_cell.angle_beta   90.00
_cell.angle_gamma   90.00
#
_symmetry.space_group_name_H-M   'P 1'
#
loop_
_entity.id
_entity.type
_entity.pdbx_description
1 polymer ?
#
loop_
_entity_poly.entity_id
_entity_poly.type
_entity_poly.pdbx_seq_one_letter_code
_entity_poly.pdbx_strand_id
1 'polypeptide(L)'
;MCLTRLDTFRRAVTPTARVLEVHVEGWQGSAPGQHVDVRLTAEDGYQAVRSYWLAAAGDGERIELAVDEVDDAEVSPYLVRDVQPGDELEVLGPLGGYFVWRPSTPGPVQLIAGGSGIVPLRAIARARVHAESGQPFRLLYSARSPTDAIYREDLEDMGERGISVTWVYTRQGPIGWRGPLGRLDRAAVAEHVWPPDQGATFYVCGPTGFVEVTARALVELGHDPERVRTERFGGA
;
A
#
# COMPACT_ATOMS: atom_id res chain seq x y z
N MET A 1 -4.07 -20.35 10.86
CA MET A 1 -4.14 -20.14 9.41
C MET A 1 -5.42 -20.79 8.92
N CYS A 2 -6.17 -20.09 8.09
CA CYS A 2 -7.29 -20.69 7.37
C CYS A 2 -6.76 -21.19 6.03
N LEU A 3 -7.05 -22.46 5.68
CA LEU A 3 -6.81 -22.96 4.33
C LEU A 3 -7.85 -22.34 3.42
N THR A 4 -7.43 -21.77 2.32
CA THR A 4 -8.29 -21.00 1.44
C THR A 4 -8.01 -21.38 0.01
N ARG A 5 -9.06 -21.52 -0.80
CA ARG A 5 -8.91 -21.66 -2.24
C ARG A 5 -8.94 -20.30 -2.91
N LEU A 6 -8.03 -20.11 -3.86
CA LEU A 6 -8.07 -18.98 -4.77
C LEU A 6 -9.29 -19.09 -5.66
N ASP A 7 -10.20 -18.11 -5.54
CA ASP A 7 -11.51 -18.24 -6.14
C ASP A 7 -11.43 -18.01 -7.65
N THR A 8 -10.96 -16.86 -8.17
CA THR A 8 -10.88 -16.72 -9.65
C THR A 8 -10.17 -15.52 -10.28
N PHE A 9 -10.01 -14.35 -9.63
CA PHE A 9 -9.71 -13.13 -10.40
C PHE A 9 -8.31 -12.54 -10.16
N ARG A 10 -7.45 -12.68 -11.17
CA ARG A 10 -6.14 -12.03 -11.26
C ARG A 10 -6.22 -10.88 -12.26
N ARG A 11 -6.15 -9.64 -11.78
CA ARG A 11 -6.14 -8.43 -12.62
C ARG A 11 -4.75 -7.82 -12.70
N ALA A 12 -4.27 -7.52 -13.90
CA ALA A 12 -3.05 -6.74 -14.08
C ALA A 12 -3.28 -5.27 -13.73
N VAL A 13 -2.40 -4.70 -12.90
CA VAL A 13 -2.42 -3.28 -12.52
C VAL A 13 -1.17 -2.54 -12.97
N THR A 14 -0.06 -3.24 -13.13
CA THR A 14 1.15 -2.80 -13.83
C THR A 14 1.74 -4.01 -14.58
N PRO A 15 2.82 -3.86 -15.36
CA PRO A 15 3.52 -5.03 -15.94
C PRO A 15 3.92 -6.08 -14.88
N THR A 16 4.38 -5.62 -13.70
CA THR A 16 4.91 -6.47 -12.62
C THR A 16 3.95 -6.71 -11.46
N ALA A 17 2.80 -6.03 -11.40
CA ALA A 17 1.88 -6.15 -10.28
C ALA A 17 0.51 -6.71 -10.67
N ARG A 18 -0.08 -7.49 -9.78
CA ARG A 18 -1.40 -8.12 -9.91
C ARG A 18 -2.23 -7.86 -8.67
N VAL A 19 -3.55 -7.76 -8.86
CA VAL A 19 -4.53 -7.87 -7.78
C VAL A 19 -5.12 -9.26 -7.83
N LEU A 20 -5.07 -9.97 -6.70
CA LEU A 20 -5.66 -11.27 -6.48
C LEU A 20 -6.87 -11.11 -5.57
N GLU A 21 -8.00 -11.68 -5.97
CA GLU A 21 -9.18 -11.78 -5.13
C GLU A 21 -9.28 -13.19 -4.54
N VAL A 22 -9.37 -13.28 -3.21
CA VAL A 22 -9.25 -14.53 -2.46
C VAL A 22 -10.45 -14.68 -1.52
N HIS A 23 -11.07 -15.87 -1.51
CA HIS A 23 -12.20 -16.17 -0.64
C HIS A 23 -11.75 -16.93 0.62
N VAL A 24 -11.58 -16.23 1.72
CA VAL A 24 -11.13 -16.80 3.00
C VAL A 24 -12.34 -17.19 3.85
N GLU A 25 -12.64 -18.49 3.93
CA GLU A 25 -13.74 -19.00 4.75
C GLU A 25 -13.59 -18.59 6.22
N GLY A 26 -14.69 -18.13 6.82
CA GLY A 26 -14.75 -17.62 8.19
C GLY A 26 -14.18 -16.23 8.41
N TRP A 27 -13.70 -15.56 7.35
CA TRP A 27 -13.14 -14.22 7.47
C TRP A 27 -14.20 -13.17 7.79
N GLN A 28 -14.01 -12.49 8.92
CA GLN A 28 -14.99 -11.55 9.46
C GLN A 28 -14.88 -10.15 8.86
N GLY A 29 -13.71 -9.81 8.31
CA GLY A 29 -13.44 -8.50 7.74
C GLY A 29 -12.04 -7.98 8.09
N SER A 30 -11.73 -6.78 7.61
CA SER A 30 -10.43 -6.15 7.80
C SER A 30 -10.54 -4.63 7.91
N ALA A 31 -9.55 -4.02 8.56
CA ALA A 31 -9.44 -2.58 8.69
C ALA A 31 -8.43 -1.98 7.68
N PRO A 32 -8.60 -0.73 7.25
CA PRO A 32 -7.76 -0.12 6.23
C PRO A 32 -6.34 0.11 6.76
N GLY A 33 -5.36 -0.55 6.13
CA GLY A 33 -3.96 -0.55 6.55
C GLY A 33 -3.47 -1.90 7.09
N GLN A 34 -4.36 -2.88 7.24
CA GLN A 34 -3.99 -4.24 7.64
C GLN A 34 -3.38 -5.06 6.50
N HIS A 35 -2.69 -6.13 6.89
CA HIS A 35 -2.11 -7.12 5.98
C HIS A 35 -2.48 -8.53 6.43
N VAL A 36 -2.12 -9.51 5.62
CA VAL A 36 -2.18 -10.94 5.93
C VAL A 36 -0.84 -11.58 5.68
N ASP A 37 -0.55 -12.66 6.39
CA ASP A 37 0.50 -13.57 5.98
C ASP A 37 -0.08 -14.64 5.06
N VAL A 38 0.52 -14.77 3.87
CA VAL A 38 0.24 -15.86 2.93
C VAL A 38 1.35 -16.88 3.06
N ARG A 39 0.97 -18.13 3.34
CA ARG A 39 1.86 -19.28 3.31
C ARG A 39 1.59 -20.11 2.06
N LEU A 40 2.66 -20.42 1.35
CA LEU A 40 2.70 -21.40 0.28
C LEU A 40 3.45 -22.63 0.75
N THR A 41 2.95 -23.82 0.40
CA THR A 41 3.60 -25.10 0.67
C THR A 41 3.88 -25.79 -0.67
N ALA A 42 5.15 -26.06 -0.98
CA ALA A 42 5.56 -26.80 -2.16
C ALA A 42 5.31 -28.31 -2.02
N GLU A 43 5.36 -29.05 -3.12
CA GLU A 43 5.11 -30.51 -3.14
C GLU A 43 6.09 -31.30 -2.27
N ASP A 44 7.32 -30.81 -2.11
CA ASP A 44 8.34 -31.40 -1.24
C ASP A 44 8.18 -31.03 0.25
N GLY A 45 7.14 -30.26 0.58
CA GLY A 45 6.82 -29.78 1.92
C GLY A 45 7.53 -28.49 2.32
N TYR A 46 8.34 -27.88 1.45
CA TYR A 46 8.93 -26.57 1.73
C TYR A 46 7.85 -25.50 1.91
N GLN A 47 7.98 -24.67 2.94
CA GLN A 47 7.01 -23.61 3.25
C GLN A 47 7.65 -22.24 3.22
N ALA A 48 7.04 -21.33 2.48
CA ALA A 48 7.40 -19.92 2.46
C ALA A 48 6.21 -19.07 2.93
N VAL A 49 6.48 -18.14 3.85
CA VAL A 49 5.48 -17.19 4.38
C VAL A 49 5.89 -15.77 4.02
N ARG A 50 4.97 -14.99 3.46
CA ARG A 50 5.19 -13.55 3.18
C ARG A 50 3.95 -12.75 3.52
N SER A 51 4.17 -11.54 4.01
CA SER A 51 3.10 -10.59 4.34
C SER A 51 2.66 -9.81 3.10
N TYR A 52 1.36 -9.67 2.91
CA TYR A 52 0.74 -8.91 1.83
C TYR A 52 -0.35 -7.99 2.37
N TRP A 53 -0.27 -6.70 2.03
CA TRP A 53 -1.31 -5.74 2.41
C TRP A 53 -2.63 -6.01 1.71
N LEU A 54 -3.71 -5.75 2.45
CA LEU A 54 -5.06 -5.77 1.91
C LEU A 54 -5.29 -4.50 1.10
N ALA A 55 -5.71 -4.65 -0.17
CA ALA A 55 -5.94 -3.54 -1.08
C ALA A 55 -7.28 -2.82 -0.84
N ALA A 56 -8.15 -3.40 -0.02
CA ALA A 56 -9.40 -2.84 0.44
C ALA A 56 -9.68 -3.31 1.88
N ALA A 57 -10.38 -2.46 2.64
CA ALA A 57 -11.01 -2.83 3.90
C ALA A 57 -12.47 -3.16 3.64
N GLY A 58 -13.03 -4.09 4.40
CA GLY A 58 -14.42 -4.49 4.25
C GLY A 58 -14.79 -5.68 5.10
N ASP A 59 -16.08 -5.98 5.11
CA ASP A 59 -16.66 -7.13 5.79
C ASP A 59 -16.83 -8.30 4.82
N GLY A 60 -16.92 -9.50 5.38
CA GLY A 60 -17.19 -10.73 4.62
C GLY A 60 -15.94 -11.41 4.07
N GLU A 61 -16.14 -12.55 3.42
CA GLU A 61 -15.08 -13.55 3.22
C GLU A 61 -14.13 -13.26 2.04
N ARG A 62 -14.28 -12.13 1.35
CA ARG A 62 -13.46 -11.77 0.19
C ARG A 62 -12.39 -10.76 0.56
N ILE A 63 -11.14 -11.07 0.24
CA ILE A 63 -10.01 -10.16 0.40
C ILE A 63 -9.35 -9.88 -0.95
N GLU A 64 -8.85 -8.65 -1.10
CA GLU A 64 -8.04 -8.23 -2.25
C GLU A 64 -6.57 -8.11 -1.82
N LEU A 65 -5.68 -8.84 -2.49
CA LEU A 65 -4.23 -8.75 -2.31
C LEU A 65 -3.60 -8.13 -3.54
N ALA A 66 -2.88 -7.02 -3.38
CA ALA A 66 -2.04 -6.51 -4.45
C ALA A 66 -0.59 -6.95 -4.25
N VAL A 67 -0.12 -7.73 -5.21
CA VAL A 67 1.21 -8.32 -5.23
C VAL A 67 2.01 -7.64 -6.34
N ASP A 68 3.07 -6.93 -5.96
CA ASP A 68 4.08 -6.47 -6.91
C ASP A 68 5.22 -7.50 -6.95
N GLU A 69 5.66 -7.83 -8.15
CA GLU A 69 6.71 -8.80 -8.34
C GLU A 69 8.07 -8.23 -7.91
N VAL A 70 8.73 -8.94 -7.01
CA VAL A 70 10.13 -8.71 -6.66
C VAL A 70 10.98 -9.75 -7.39
N ASP A 71 11.91 -9.27 -8.20
CA ASP A 71 12.91 -10.11 -8.86
C ASP A 71 13.69 -10.94 -7.81
N ASP A 72 13.99 -12.19 -8.12
CA ASP A 72 14.69 -13.16 -7.25
C ASP A 72 13.96 -13.53 -5.93
N ALA A 73 12.71 -13.11 -5.73
CA ALA A 73 11.89 -13.57 -4.61
C ALA A 73 11.21 -14.91 -4.93
N GLU A 74 11.00 -15.76 -3.92
CA GLU A 74 10.37 -17.08 -4.12
C GLU A 74 8.85 -16.99 -4.29
N VAL A 75 8.18 -16.09 -3.54
CA VAL A 75 6.71 -16.09 -3.40
C VAL A 75 6.02 -15.14 -4.39
N SER A 76 6.54 -13.91 -4.56
CA SER A 76 5.87 -12.92 -5.41
C SER A 76 5.81 -13.31 -6.89
N PRO A 77 6.85 -13.90 -7.52
CA PRO A 77 6.74 -14.34 -8.91
C PRO A 77 5.69 -15.44 -9.08
N TYR A 78 5.62 -16.40 -8.16
CA TYR A 78 4.57 -17.43 -8.20
C TYR A 78 3.17 -16.83 -8.14
N LEU A 79 2.90 -15.95 -7.15
CA LEU A 79 1.61 -15.27 -7.02
C LEU A 79 1.30 -14.34 -8.22
N VAL A 80 2.32 -13.74 -8.82
CA VAL A 80 2.16 -12.83 -9.96
C VAL A 80 2.06 -13.57 -11.27
N ARG A 81 2.67 -14.73 -11.49
CA ARG A 81 2.83 -15.36 -12.81
C ARG A 81 2.08 -16.68 -12.92
N ASP A 82 2.18 -17.51 -11.89
CA ASP A 82 1.91 -18.96 -11.97
C ASP A 82 0.61 -19.37 -11.29
N VAL A 83 0.20 -18.67 -10.22
CA VAL A 83 -0.97 -19.05 -9.43
C VAL A 83 -2.27 -19.03 -10.25
N GLN A 84 -3.10 -20.06 -10.05
CA GLN A 84 -4.34 -20.29 -10.79
C GLN A 84 -5.56 -20.37 -9.86
N PRO A 85 -6.77 -20.08 -10.39
CA PRO A 85 -8.01 -20.40 -9.69
C PRO A 85 -8.04 -21.88 -9.27
N GLY A 86 -8.39 -22.15 -8.02
CA GLY A 86 -8.37 -23.48 -7.43
C GLY A 86 -7.12 -23.82 -6.63
N ASP A 87 -6.02 -23.07 -6.80
CA ASP A 87 -4.82 -23.25 -5.97
C ASP A 87 -5.11 -22.92 -4.50
N GLU A 88 -4.48 -23.67 -3.59
CA GLU A 88 -4.64 -23.47 -2.15
C GLU A 88 -3.60 -22.49 -1.62
N LEU A 89 -4.10 -21.46 -0.92
CA LEU A 89 -3.30 -20.50 -0.17
C LEU A 89 -3.67 -20.61 1.30
N GLU A 90 -2.69 -20.57 2.18
CA GLU A 90 -2.94 -20.48 3.60
C GLU A 90 -2.82 -19.02 4.06
N VAL A 91 -3.90 -18.48 4.62
CA VAL A 91 -3.99 -17.08 5.02
C VAL A 91 -4.06 -16.95 6.54
N LEU A 92 -3.25 -16.04 7.10
CA LEU A 92 -3.32 -15.62 8.49
C LEU A 92 -3.55 -14.12 8.57
N GLY A 93 -4.60 -13.72 9.29
CA GLY A 93 -4.88 -12.32 9.56
C GLY A 93 -6.33 -12.08 10.01
N PRO A 94 -6.75 -10.81 10.00
CA PRO A 94 -5.96 -9.64 9.60
C PRO A 94 -4.92 -9.24 10.66
N LEU A 95 -3.75 -8.77 10.22
CA LEU A 95 -2.62 -8.34 11.05
C LEU A 95 -2.37 -6.82 10.89
N GLY A 96 -1.46 -6.23 11.68
CA GLY A 96 -1.00 -4.84 11.47
C GLY A 96 -1.90 -3.73 12.05
N GLY A 97 -2.45 -3.90 13.26
CA GLY A 97 -3.36 -2.92 13.88
C GLY A 97 -2.80 -1.50 14.10
N TYR A 98 -1.47 -1.34 14.13
CA TYR A 98 -0.79 -0.05 14.27
C TYR A 98 -1.01 0.89 13.07
N PHE A 99 -1.04 0.33 11.86
CA PHE A 99 -1.14 1.10 10.61
C PHE A 99 -2.59 1.38 10.19
N VAL A 100 -3.55 1.10 11.06
CA VAL A 100 -4.98 1.25 10.77
C VAL A 100 -5.44 2.69 10.92
N TRP A 101 -6.06 3.21 9.86
CA TRP A 101 -6.82 4.46 9.91
C TRP A 101 -8.24 4.23 10.44
N ARG A 102 -8.75 5.21 11.19
CA ARG A 102 -10.15 5.24 11.66
C ARG A 102 -10.71 6.64 11.44
N PRO A 103 -12.04 6.81 11.28
CA PRO A 103 -12.66 8.14 11.20
C PRO A 103 -12.33 9.05 12.40
N SER A 104 -12.01 8.46 13.56
CA SER A 104 -11.58 9.17 14.77
C SER A 104 -10.10 9.56 14.79
N THR A 105 -9.32 9.24 13.75
CA THR A 105 -7.92 9.69 13.64
C THR A 105 -7.87 11.21 13.68
N PRO A 106 -7.04 11.83 14.55
CA PRO A 106 -7.03 13.29 14.71
C PRO A 106 -6.31 14.02 13.57
N GLY A 107 -6.77 15.24 13.28
CA GLY A 107 -6.13 16.19 12.35
C GLY A 107 -6.22 15.77 10.87
N PRO A 108 -5.51 16.46 9.97
CA PRO A 108 -5.35 16.02 8.59
C PRO A 108 -4.58 14.69 8.49
N VAL A 109 -4.70 13.99 7.36
CA VAL A 109 -3.93 12.76 7.08
C VAL A 109 -2.99 12.98 5.90
N GLN A 110 -1.74 12.56 6.09
CA GLN A 110 -0.73 12.47 5.03
C GLN A 110 -0.43 11.00 4.74
N LEU A 111 -0.65 10.58 3.50
CA LEU A 111 -0.24 9.29 2.98
C LEU A 111 1.05 9.49 2.18
N ILE A 112 2.09 8.68 2.40
CA ILE A 112 3.35 8.73 1.66
C ILE A 112 3.74 7.32 1.20
N ALA A 113 3.60 7.07 -0.10
CA ALA A 113 3.83 5.76 -0.72
C ALA A 113 5.12 5.72 -1.53
N GLY A 114 5.84 4.60 -1.44
CA GLY A 114 6.90 4.22 -2.38
C GLY A 114 6.59 2.87 -3.03
N GLY A 115 6.50 2.83 -4.36
CA GLY A 115 6.22 1.59 -5.10
C GLY A 115 4.91 0.90 -4.66
N SER A 116 4.98 -0.39 -4.32
CA SER A 116 3.84 -1.18 -3.82
C SER A 116 3.36 -0.78 -2.42
N GLY A 117 4.07 0.11 -1.72
CA GLY A 117 3.58 0.71 -0.47
C GLY A 117 2.30 1.54 -0.64
N ILE A 118 1.88 1.80 -1.89
CA ILE A 118 0.57 2.41 -2.18
C ILE A 118 -0.61 1.52 -1.79
N VAL A 119 -0.44 0.19 -1.73
CA VAL A 119 -1.54 -0.75 -1.47
C VAL A 119 -2.30 -0.46 -0.17
N PRO A 120 -1.66 -0.42 1.01
CA PRO A 120 -2.37 -0.09 2.25
C PRO A 120 -2.85 1.37 2.28
N LEU A 121 -2.15 2.29 1.62
CA LEU A 121 -2.54 3.71 1.60
C LEU A 121 -3.78 3.96 0.73
N ARG A 122 -3.92 3.23 -0.39
CA ARG A 122 -5.16 3.23 -1.19
C ARG A 122 -6.32 2.67 -0.38
N ALA A 123 -6.11 1.61 0.41
CA ALA A 123 -7.15 1.08 1.28
C ALA A 123 -7.62 2.13 2.31
N ILE A 124 -6.70 2.87 2.92
CA ILE A 124 -6.98 4.00 3.81
C ILE A 124 -7.74 5.12 3.09
N ALA A 125 -7.29 5.51 1.90
CA ALA A 125 -7.95 6.54 1.09
C ALA A 125 -9.39 6.15 0.69
N ARG A 126 -9.61 4.90 0.25
CA ARG A 126 -10.94 4.36 -0.07
C ARG A 126 -11.84 4.34 1.16
N ALA A 127 -11.32 3.91 2.32
CA ALA A 127 -12.09 3.89 3.56
C ALA A 127 -12.54 5.29 3.99
N ARG A 128 -11.70 6.32 3.79
CA ARG A 128 -12.07 7.72 4.02
C ARG A 128 -13.23 8.16 3.13
N VAL A 129 -13.20 7.80 1.85
CA VAL A 129 -14.29 8.11 0.89
C VAL A 129 -15.58 7.36 1.27
N HIS A 130 -15.47 6.09 1.62
CA HIS A 130 -16.63 5.26 2.00
C HIS A 130 -17.28 5.73 3.30
N ALA A 131 -16.48 6.19 4.27
CA ALA A 131 -16.97 6.76 5.51
C ALA A 131 -17.52 8.19 5.36
N GLU A 132 -17.54 8.74 4.12
CA GLU A 132 -17.96 10.12 3.81
C GLU A 132 -17.27 11.18 4.69
N SER A 133 -16.03 10.89 5.12
CA SER A 133 -15.34 11.72 6.10
C SER A 133 -14.81 13.00 5.45
N GLY A 134 -15.19 14.16 6.01
CA GLY A 134 -14.64 15.47 5.63
C GLY A 134 -13.17 15.68 5.99
N GLN A 135 -12.50 14.70 6.60
CA GLN A 135 -11.10 14.79 6.99
C GLN A 135 -10.20 15.08 5.79
N PRO A 136 -9.33 16.11 5.84
CA PRO A 136 -8.42 16.44 4.74
C PRO A 136 -7.35 15.37 4.54
N PHE A 137 -7.21 14.88 3.31
CA PHE A 137 -6.23 13.86 2.92
C PHE A 137 -5.29 14.38 1.84
N ARG A 138 -4.00 14.12 2.01
CA ARG A 138 -2.97 14.26 0.97
C ARG A 138 -2.28 12.93 0.75
N LEU A 139 -1.97 12.62 -0.51
CA LEU A 139 -1.18 11.48 -0.92
C LEU A 139 0.03 11.97 -1.69
N LEU A 140 1.22 11.59 -1.23
CA LEU A 140 2.48 11.74 -1.93
C LEU A 140 2.93 10.36 -2.40
N TYR A 141 2.96 10.11 -3.71
CA TYR A 141 3.28 8.80 -4.27
C TYR A 141 4.55 8.85 -5.12
N SER A 142 5.58 8.14 -4.67
CA SER A 142 6.83 7.92 -5.39
C SER A 142 6.81 6.62 -6.20
N ALA A 143 6.88 6.73 -7.52
CA ALA A 143 6.90 5.62 -8.46
C ALA A 143 8.12 5.69 -9.40
N ARG A 144 8.49 4.57 -10.05
CA ARG A 144 9.59 4.57 -11.02
C ARG A 144 9.25 5.36 -12.27
N SER A 145 8.08 5.03 -12.83
CA SER A 145 7.48 5.66 -13.99
C SER A 145 5.96 5.56 -13.92
N PRO A 146 5.20 6.20 -14.82
CA PRO A 146 3.76 6.07 -14.85
C PRO A 146 3.28 4.64 -15.09
N THR A 147 4.06 3.81 -15.77
CA THR A 147 3.72 2.40 -16.01
C THR A 147 3.96 1.52 -14.78
N ASP A 148 4.77 1.99 -13.84
CA ASP A 148 5.02 1.32 -12.54
C ASP A 148 4.09 1.82 -11.43
N ALA A 149 3.28 2.85 -11.70
CA ALA A 149 2.37 3.42 -10.73
C ALA A 149 1.14 2.52 -10.57
N ILE A 150 1.12 1.73 -9.49
CA ILE A 150 -0.02 0.86 -9.17
C ILE A 150 -1.22 1.74 -8.83
N TYR A 151 -2.39 1.41 -9.42
CA TYR A 151 -3.66 2.13 -9.23
C TYR A 151 -3.69 3.57 -9.75
N ARG A 152 -2.89 3.91 -10.77
CA ARG A 152 -2.83 5.28 -11.27
C ARG A 152 -4.20 5.89 -11.60
N GLU A 153 -5.02 5.19 -12.37
CA GLU A 153 -6.36 5.65 -12.76
C GLU A 153 -7.25 5.87 -11.53
N ASP A 154 -7.33 4.87 -10.63
CA ASP A 154 -8.08 5.00 -9.37
C ASP A 154 -7.64 6.21 -8.52
N LEU A 155 -6.34 6.53 -8.51
CA LEU A 155 -5.79 7.65 -7.74
C LEU A 155 -6.07 9.01 -8.41
N GLU A 156 -6.17 9.06 -9.73
CA GLU A 156 -6.61 10.25 -10.46
C GLU A 156 -8.08 10.56 -10.08
N ASP A 157 -8.95 9.54 -10.05
CA ASP A 157 -10.35 9.67 -9.60
C ASP A 157 -10.49 10.10 -8.13
N MET A 158 -9.57 9.66 -7.25
CA MET A 158 -9.56 10.08 -5.85
C MET A 158 -9.34 11.60 -5.69
N GLY A 159 -8.68 12.24 -6.66
CA GLY A 159 -8.55 13.69 -6.75
C GLY A 159 -9.91 14.38 -6.73
N GLU A 160 -10.84 13.88 -7.51
CA GLU A 160 -12.21 14.40 -7.60
C GLU A 160 -13.02 14.15 -6.32
N ARG A 161 -12.59 13.17 -5.51
CA ARG A 161 -13.21 12.82 -4.23
C ARG A 161 -12.59 13.59 -3.05
N GLY A 162 -11.78 14.61 -3.32
CA GLY A 162 -11.21 15.50 -2.30
C GLY A 162 -9.95 14.96 -1.62
N ILE A 163 -9.23 14.06 -2.27
CA ILE A 163 -7.89 13.62 -1.84
C ILE A 163 -6.86 14.28 -2.75
N SER A 164 -5.99 15.13 -2.20
CA SER A 164 -4.95 15.77 -3.02
C SER A 164 -3.82 14.79 -3.29
N VAL A 165 -3.58 14.46 -4.56
CA VAL A 165 -2.55 13.51 -4.99
C VAL A 165 -1.37 14.24 -5.62
N THR A 166 -0.17 13.96 -5.14
CA THR A 166 1.10 14.46 -5.68
C THR A 166 1.97 13.28 -6.10
N TRP A 167 2.48 13.36 -7.33
CA TRP A 167 3.29 12.32 -7.95
C TRP A 167 4.77 12.70 -7.96
N VAL A 168 5.63 11.77 -7.57
CA VAL A 168 7.08 11.89 -7.68
C VAL A 168 7.60 10.72 -8.51
N TYR A 169 8.19 11.00 -9.66
CA TYR A 169 8.74 9.98 -10.54
C TYR A 169 10.25 9.88 -10.38
N THR A 170 10.76 8.68 -10.13
CA THR A 170 12.20 8.48 -9.86
C THR A 170 13.06 8.30 -11.11
N ARG A 171 12.48 7.79 -12.22
CA ARG A 171 13.22 7.49 -13.46
C ARG A 171 12.62 8.14 -14.70
N GLN A 172 11.30 8.13 -14.83
CA GLN A 172 10.61 8.66 -16.01
C GLN A 172 9.26 9.25 -15.61
N GLY A 173 8.91 10.44 -16.09
CA GLY A 173 7.57 11.01 -15.93
C GLY A 173 6.67 10.71 -17.12
N PRO A 174 5.36 11.05 -17.06
CA PRO A 174 4.48 10.97 -18.21
C PRO A 174 4.92 11.92 -19.34
N ILE A 175 4.35 11.73 -20.54
CA ILE A 175 4.60 12.65 -21.66
C ILE A 175 4.26 14.08 -21.24
N GLY A 176 5.19 15.01 -21.47
CA GLY A 176 5.02 16.41 -21.07
C GLY A 176 5.34 16.70 -19.60
N TRP A 177 5.86 15.73 -18.84
CA TRP A 177 6.31 15.95 -17.47
C TRP A 177 7.43 16.99 -17.41
N ARG A 178 7.22 18.02 -16.57
CA ARG A 178 8.20 19.10 -16.31
C ARG A 178 8.69 19.13 -14.86
N GLY A 179 8.15 18.25 -14.01
CA GLY A 179 8.59 18.12 -12.63
C GLY A 179 9.97 17.47 -12.54
N PRO A 180 10.63 17.57 -11.37
CA PRO A 180 11.90 16.90 -11.15
C PRO A 180 11.72 15.38 -11.26
N LEU A 181 12.79 14.71 -11.67
CA LEU A 181 12.93 13.27 -11.55
C LEU A 181 13.94 12.97 -10.45
N GLY A 182 13.62 12.02 -9.60
CA GLY A 182 14.50 11.65 -8.51
C GLY A 182 13.81 10.89 -7.40
N ARG A 183 14.61 10.26 -6.54
CA ARG A 183 14.10 9.69 -5.30
C ARG A 183 13.63 10.81 -4.39
N LEU A 184 12.61 10.51 -3.58
CA LEU A 184 12.12 11.46 -2.60
C LEU A 184 13.23 11.79 -1.60
N ASP A 185 13.49 13.08 -1.41
CA ASP A 185 14.43 13.61 -0.43
C ASP A 185 13.70 14.51 0.57
N ARG A 186 14.45 15.04 1.55
CA ARG A 186 13.88 15.92 2.58
C ARG A 186 13.21 17.17 1.99
N ALA A 187 13.75 17.74 0.92
CA ALA A 187 13.20 18.96 0.32
C ALA A 187 11.84 18.67 -0.33
N ALA A 188 11.75 17.59 -1.11
CA ALA A 188 10.50 17.13 -1.71
C ALA A 188 9.46 16.73 -0.66
N VAL A 189 9.87 16.11 0.45
CA VAL A 189 8.97 15.86 1.59
C VAL A 189 8.42 17.18 2.13
N ALA A 190 9.30 18.13 2.45
CA ALA A 190 8.92 19.42 3.03
C ALA A 190 7.95 20.22 2.15
N GLU A 191 8.10 20.14 0.83
CA GLU A 191 7.27 20.86 -0.14
C GLU A 191 5.83 20.33 -0.19
N HIS A 192 5.63 19.02 -0.01
CA HIS A 192 4.37 18.37 -0.36
C HIS A 192 3.57 17.85 0.84
N VAL A 193 4.16 17.79 2.03
CA VAL A 193 3.45 17.35 3.23
C VAL A 193 2.72 18.50 3.95
N TRP A 194 1.79 18.15 4.84
CA TRP A 194 1.21 19.12 5.77
C TRP A 194 2.30 19.74 6.66
N PRO A 195 2.22 21.04 7.01
CA PRO A 195 3.17 21.65 7.92
C PRO A 195 2.99 21.14 9.37
N PRO A 196 4.03 21.18 10.22
CA PRO A 196 3.99 20.61 11.58
C PRO A 196 2.88 21.16 12.48
N ASP A 197 2.57 22.45 12.35
CA ASP A 197 1.56 23.15 13.15
C ASP A 197 0.12 22.68 12.88
N GLN A 198 -0.13 21.99 11.77
CA GLN A 198 -1.44 21.40 11.48
C GLN A 198 -1.67 20.03 12.13
N GLY A 199 -0.64 19.44 12.75
CA GLY A 199 -0.78 18.19 13.48
C GLY A 199 -1.33 17.05 12.62
N ALA A 200 -0.80 16.87 11.40
CA ALA A 200 -1.23 15.75 10.56
C ALA A 200 -0.83 14.39 11.15
N THR A 201 -1.59 13.35 10.84
CA THR A 201 -1.19 11.95 11.06
C THR A 201 -0.61 11.39 9.77
N PHE A 202 0.58 10.80 9.84
CA PHE A 202 1.32 10.30 8.68
C PHE A 202 1.24 8.77 8.61
N TYR A 203 0.98 8.25 7.41
CA TYR A 203 1.10 6.84 7.06
C TYR A 203 2.12 6.71 5.94
N VAL A 204 3.29 6.16 6.26
CA VAL A 204 4.41 5.99 5.33
C VAL A 204 4.58 4.52 5.03
N CYS A 205 4.52 4.13 3.76
CA CYS A 205 4.72 2.75 3.37
C CYS A 205 5.56 2.64 2.08
N GLY A 206 6.54 1.72 2.08
CA GLY A 206 7.45 1.54 0.96
C GLY A 206 8.62 0.59 1.28
N PRO A 207 9.62 0.52 0.37
CA PRO A 207 10.87 -0.16 0.66
C PRO A 207 11.58 0.42 1.90
N THR A 208 12.32 -0.39 2.66
CA THR A 208 12.98 0.03 3.91
C THR A 208 13.71 1.38 3.79
N GLY A 209 14.60 1.54 2.80
CA GLY A 209 15.34 2.80 2.62
C GLY A 209 14.46 4.02 2.28
N PHE A 210 13.30 3.82 1.63
CA PHE A 210 12.34 4.89 1.37
C PHE A 210 11.66 5.35 2.67
N VAL A 211 11.22 4.38 3.48
CA VAL A 211 10.55 4.65 4.76
C VAL A 211 11.51 5.35 5.72
N GLU A 212 12.76 4.90 5.81
CA GLU A 212 13.78 5.52 6.67
C GLU A 212 14.06 6.97 6.29
N VAL A 213 14.29 7.26 5.01
CA VAL A 213 14.52 8.62 4.51
C VAL A 213 13.33 9.52 4.79
N THR A 214 12.11 9.03 4.51
CA THR A 214 10.88 9.82 4.66
C THR A 214 10.56 10.09 6.13
N ALA A 215 10.59 9.06 6.98
CA ALA A 215 10.31 9.19 8.41
C ALA A 215 11.33 10.11 9.09
N ARG A 216 12.62 9.97 8.75
CA ARG A 216 13.67 10.88 9.22
C ARG A 216 13.41 12.32 8.80
N ALA A 217 13.06 12.55 7.53
CA ALA A 217 12.74 13.89 7.04
C ALA A 217 11.57 14.51 7.80
N LEU A 218 10.51 13.75 8.09
CA LEU A 218 9.37 14.24 8.88
C LEU A 218 9.78 14.70 10.29
N VAL A 219 10.61 13.92 10.98
CA VAL A 219 11.12 14.29 12.31
C VAL A 219 12.03 15.53 12.22
N GLU A 220 12.92 15.60 11.23
CA GLU A 220 13.79 16.77 11.00
C GLU A 220 13.03 18.04 10.58
N LEU A 221 11.79 17.90 10.11
CA LEU A 221 10.87 19.01 9.84
C LEU A 221 10.07 19.44 11.06
N GLY A 222 10.18 18.73 12.19
CA GLY A 222 9.51 19.07 13.45
C GLY A 222 8.15 18.40 13.65
N HIS A 223 7.81 17.37 12.86
CA HIS A 223 6.62 16.56 13.12
C HIS A 223 6.82 15.67 14.34
N ASP A 224 5.75 15.51 15.12
CA ASP A 224 5.70 14.59 16.25
C ASP A 224 5.88 13.14 15.77
N PRO A 225 6.93 12.41 16.22
CA PRO A 225 7.18 11.02 15.85
C PRO A 225 6.01 10.09 16.18
N GLU A 226 5.22 10.35 17.21
CA GLU A 226 4.07 9.50 17.58
C GLU A 226 2.95 9.55 16.52
N ARG A 227 2.94 10.59 15.68
CA ARG A 227 2.00 10.75 14.56
C ARG A 227 2.52 10.15 13.27
N VAL A 228 3.76 9.63 13.24
CA VAL A 228 4.39 9.02 12.07
C VAL A 228 4.27 7.51 12.16
N ARG A 229 3.33 6.94 11.42
CA ARG A 229 3.12 5.50 11.30
C ARG A 229 3.85 4.99 10.08
N THR A 230 4.59 3.89 10.25
CA THR A 230 5.41 3.30 9.19
C THR A 230 5.11 1.81 9.02
N GLU A 231 5.10 1.36 7.77
CA GLU A 231 5.08 -0.05 7.35
C GLU A 231 6.10 -0.22 6.22
N ARG A 232 6.78 -1.37 6.15
CA ARG A 232 7.92 -1.55 5.23
C ARG A 232 7.98 -2.95 4.64
N PHE A 233 8.53 -3.05 3.43
CA PHE A 233 8.92 -4.30 2.79
C PHE A 233 10.35 -4.21 2.27
N GLY A 234 10.91 -5.35 1.86
CA GLY A 234 12.27 -5.43 1.34
C GLY A 234 13.26 -5.16 2.46
N GLY A 235 13.61 -6.21 3.17
CA GLY A 235 14.61 -6.24 4.23
C GLY A 235 14.94 -7.70 4.52
N ALA A 236 16.17 -8.08 4.21
CA ALA A 236 16.87 -9.18 4.84
C ALA A 236 17.95 -8.56 5.72
#